data_AF-A0AAV4N0Y2-F1
#
_entry.id   AF-A0AAV4N0Y2-F1
#
_cell.length_a   1.000
_cell.length_b   1.000
_cell.length_c   1.000
_cell.angle_alpha   90.00
_cell.angle_beta   90.00
_cell.angle_gamma   90.00
#
_symmetry.space_group_name_H-M   'P 1'
#
loop_
_entity.id
_entity.type
_entity.pdbx_description
1 polymer ?
#
loop_
_entity_poly.entity_id
_entity_poly.type
_entity_poly.pdbx_seq_one_letter_code
_entity_poly.pdbx_strand_id
1 'polypeptide(L)'
;MSITVTSVQNNAELEIFVESATNVMKEGMFDRRGCESSALSASSESTRSPVLGLIWDKNLDTLEIDSESLEFDEREKITKRKILSLVSRVFDPHRFPCTC
;
A
#
# COMPACT_ATOMS: atom_id res chain seq x y z
N MET A 1 11.53 3.16 4.75
CA MET A 1 11.08 3.84 3.51
C MET A 1 9.64 3.41 3.31
N SER A 2 8.66 4.32 3.40
CA SER A 2 7.23 3.97 3.32
C SER A 2 6.68 4.51 2.01
N ILE A 3 6.39 3.60 1.08
CA ILE A 3 5.79 3.89 -0.22
C ILE A 3 4.29 3.64 -0.07
N THR A 4 3.46 4.59 -0.46
CA THR A 4 1.99 4.42 -0.48
C THR A 4 1.58 4.02 -1.89
N VAL A 5 0.86 2.90 -2.03
CA VAL A 5 0.35 2.40 -3.31
C VAL A 5 -1.16 2.58 -3.31
N THR A 6 -1.71 3.12 -4.41
CA THR A 6 -3.14 3.44 -4.51
C THR A 6 -3.68 3.03 -5.88
N SER A 7 -4.89 2.50 -5.89
CA SER A 7 -5.64 2.21 -7.11
C SER A 7 -6.76 3.24 -7.24
N VAL A 8 -6.42 4.43 -7.74
CA VAL A 8 -7.37 5.51 -7.97
C VAL A 8 -7.62 5.66 -9.46
N GLN A 9 -8.87 5.82 -9.90
CA GLN A 9 -9.23 5.80 -11.32
C GLN A 9 -9.09 7.16 -12.02
N ASN A 10 -9.06 8.26 -11.26
CA ASN A 10 -9.08 9.62 -11.82
C ASN A 10 -8.04 10.55 -11.16
N ASN A 11 -7.54 11.52 -11.92
CA ASN A 11 -6.59 12.54 -11.46
C ASN A 11 -7.11 13.31 -10.24
N ALA A 12 -8.36 13.78 -10.30
CA ALA A 12 -8.96 14.59 -9.24
C ALA A 12 -9.11 13.80 -7.93
N GLU A 13 -9.48 12.52 -8.03
CA GLU A 13 -9.59 11.63 -6.88
C GLU A 13 -8.20 11.29 -6.31
N LEU A 14 -7.18 11.17 -7.17
CA LEU A 14 -5.81 10.93 -6.71
C LEU A 14 -5.32 12.13 -5.91
N GLU A 15 -5.56 13.35 -6.37
CA GLU A 15 -5.16 14.57 -5.68
C GLU A 15 -5.80 14.67 -4.29
N ILE A 16 -7.11 14.43 -4.20
CA ILE A 16 -7.84 14.38 -2.93
C ILE A 16 -7.29 13.29 -2.00
N PHE A 17 -7.03 12.09 -2.54
CA PHE A 17 -6.45 10.99 -1.77
C PHE A 17 -5.06 11.37 -1.24
N VAL A 18 -4.22 11.92 -2.11
CA VAL A 18 -2.85 12.35 -1.80
C VAL A 18 -2.88 13.41 -0.70
N GLU A 19 -3.78 14.39 -0.78
CA GLU A 19 -3.94 15.42 0.25
C GLU A 19 -4.39 14.80 1.59
N SER A 20 -5.46 14.01 1.57
CA SER A 20 -6.03 13.37 2.76
C SER A 20 -5.02 12.47 3.45
N ALA A 21 -4.37 11.58 2.69
CA ALA A 21 -3.34 10.68 3.20
C ALA A 21 -2.12 11.45 3.75
N THR A 22 -1.77 12.58 3.15
CA THR A 22 -0.69 13.45 3.68
C THR A 22 -1.07 14.04 5.03
N ASN A 23 -2.29 14.53 5.17
CA ASN A 23 -2.74 15.13 6.41
C ASN A 23 -2.77 14.10 7.55
N VAL A 24 -3.28 12.91 7.30
CA VAL A 24 -3.29 11.80 8.28
C VAL A 24 -1.86 11.38 8.65
N MET A 25 -0.96 11.21 7.68
CA MET A 25 0.43 10.85 7.97
C MET A 25 1.17 11.94 8.74
N LYS A 26 0.95 13.22 8.39
CA LYS A 26 1.52 14.37 9.12
C LYS A 26 1.03 14.43 10.57
N GLU A 27 -0.25 14.17 10.81
CA GLU A 27 -0.82 14.10 12.17
C GLU A 27 -0.12 13.01 13.00
N GLY A 28 0.19 11.88 12.38
CA GLY A 28 0.98 10.80 13.00
C GLY A 28 2.50 11.01 13.03
N MET A 29 3.02 12.18 12.60
CA MET A 29 4.46 12.45 12.42
C MET A 29 5.19 11.44 11.52
N PHE A 30 4.49 10.86 10.55
CA PHE A 30 5.05 9.94 9.57
C PHE A 30 5.46 10.69 8.31
N ASP A 31 6.75 10.59 7.94
CA ASP A 31 7.26 11.15 6.69
C ASP A 31 6.78 10.35 5.48
N ARG A 32 6.15 11.06 4.54
CA ARG A 32 5.68 10.51 3.27
C ARG A 32 6.84 10.47 2.26
N ARG A 33 7.36 9.27 1.97
CA ARG A 33 8.58 9.10 1.13
C ARG A 33 8.31 8.68 -0.33
N GLY A 34 7.06 8.77 -0.79
CA GLY A 34 6.64 8.52 -2.18
C GLY A 34 5.24 7.92 -2.27
N CYS A 35 4.45 8.34 -3.27
CA CYS A 35 3.15 7.75 -3.60
C CYS A 35 3.18 7.33 -5.07
N GLU A 36 2.98 6.05 -5.35
CA GLU A 36 2.95 5.54 -6.72
C GLU A 36 1.56 4.97 -7.02
N SER A 37 1.05 5.30 -8.21
CA SER A 37 -0.25 4.83 -8.67
C SER A 37 -0.14 4.13 -10.02
N SER A 38 -0.98 3.11 -10.20
CA SER A 38 -1.07 2.35 -11.45
C SER A 38 -1.79 3.15 -12.56
N ALA A 39 -2.72 4.04 -12.22
CA ALA A 39 -3.58 4.71 -13.19
C ALA A 39 -2.95 5.90 -13.93
N LEU A 40 -1.86 6.48 -13.40
CA LEU A 40 -1.36 7.79 -13.87
C LEU A 40 0.06 7.78 -14.44
N SER A 41 0.71 6.63 -14.50
CA SER A 41 2.03 6.49 -15.12
C SER A 41 1.95 6.28 -16.64
N ALA A 42 1.13 7.08 -17.33
CA ALA A 42 1.14 7.14 -18.79
C ALA A 42 2.27 8.03 -19.34
N SER A 43 2.97 8.79 -18.47
CA SER A 43 4.05 9.69 -18.86
C SER A 43 5.40 9.29 -18.23
N SER A 44 6.18 8.50 -18.97
CA SER A 44 7.66 8.43 -18.93
C SER A 44 8.40 8.03 -17.63
N GLU A 45 7.72 7.71 -16.53
CA GLU A 45 8.37 7.16 -15.33
C GLU A 45 8.46 5.63 -15.40
N SER A 46 9.56 5.07 -14.88
CA SER A 46 9.88 3.65 -14.97
C SER A 46 8.69 2.76 -14.61
N THR A 47 8.37 1.81 -15.49
CA THR A 47 7.32 0.78 -15.26
C THR A 47 7.63 -0.12 -14.08
N ARG A 48 8.89 -0.11 -13.62
CA ARG A 48 9.39 -0.91 -12.51
C ARG A 48 9.66 -0.03 -11.31
N SER A 49 9.13 -0.45 -10.18
CA SER A 49 9.31 0.23 -8.90
C SER A 49 9.65 -0.75 -7.80
N PRO A 50 10.62 -0.43 -6.92
CA PRO A 50 10.91 -1.28 -5.78
C PRO A 50 9.79 -1.16 -4.73
N VAL A 51 9.05 -2.23 -4.51
CA VAL A 51 7.95 -2.32 -3.53
C VAL A 51 8.19 -3.51 -2.61
N LEU A 52 8.22 -3.28 -1.29
CA LEU A 52 8.43 -4.32 -0.27
C LEU A 52 9.70 -5.19 -0.47
N GLY A 53 10.74 -4.64 -1.09
CA GLY A 53 11.97 -5.39 -1.40
C GLY A 53 11.88 -6.25 -2.67
N LEU A 54 10.75 -6.21 -3.38
CA LEU A 54 10.55 -6.80 -4.70
C LEU A 54 10.53 -5.71 -5.78
N ILE A 55 10.76 -6.09 -7.03
CA ILE A 55 10.56 -5.20 -8.18
C ILE A 55 9.15 -5.45 -8.70
N TRP A 56 8.28 -4.45 -8.58
CA TRP A 56 6.92 -4.50 -9.12
C TRP A 56 6.90 -3.87 -10.53
N ASP A 57 6.50 -4.64 -11.54
CA ASP A 57 6.22 -4.15 -12.88
C ASP A 57 4.75 -3.77 -13.03
N LYS A 58 4.45 -2.47 -13.11
CA LYS A 58 3.08 -1.93 -13.11
C LYS A 58 2.19 -2.44 -14.25
N ASN A 59 2.79 -2.96 -15.32
CA ASN A 59 2.06 -3.47 -16.48
C ASN A 59 1.85 -4.99 -16.46
N LEU A 60 2.78 -5.72 -15.83
CA LEU A 60 2.80 -7.19 -15.85
C LEU A 60 2.36 -7.81 -14.53
N ASP A 61 2.59 -7.11 -13.42
CA ASP A 61 2.38 -7.61 -12.08
C ASP A 61 1.14 -6.97 -11.44
N THR A 62 0.37 -7.78 -10.72
CA THR A 62 -0.73 -7.30 -9.88
C THR A 62 -0.29 -7.31 -8.43
N LEU A 63 -0.41 -6.16 -7.74
CA LEU A 63 -0.30 -6.09 -6.29
C LEU A 63 -1.70 -6.23 -5.69
N GLU A 64 -1.89 -7.25 -4.88
CA GLU A 64 -3.13 -7.48 -4.15
C GLU A 64 -2.83 -7.61 -2.66
N ILE A 65 -3.75 -7.09 -1.85
CA ILE A 65 -3.72 -7.25 -0.40
C ILE A 65 -4.91 -8.12 -0.03
N ASP A 66 -4.65 -9.22 0.67
CA ASP A 66 -5.69 -10.09 1.24
C ASP A 66 -6.44 -9.35 2.35
N SER A 67 -7.52 -8.66 1.97
CA SER A 67 -8.34 -7.85 2.87
C SER A 67 -9.08 -8.70 3.91
N GLU A 68 -9.49 -9.92 3.56
CA GLU A 68 -10.16 -10.85 4.48
C GLU A 68 -9.24 -11.20 5.66
N SER A 69 -7.94 -11.41 5.39
CA SER A 69 -6.95 -11.67 6.45
C SER A 69 -6.64 -10.47 7.34
N LEU A 70 -7.07 -9.26 6.94
CA LEU A 70 -6.88 -8.01 7.65
C LEU A 70 -8.15 -7.54 8.38
N GLU A 71 -9.26 -8.25 8.24
CA GLU A 71 -10.49 -7.91 8.93
C GLU A 71 -10.30 -7.89 10.44
N PHE A 72 -10.89 -6.87 11.06
CA PHE A 72 -10.91 -6.70 12.49
C PHE A 72 -12.34 -6.94 12.99
N ASP A 73 -12.50 -7.84 13.95
CA ASP A 73 -13.76 -7.93 14.67
C ASP A 73 -13.87 -6.68 15.56
N GLU A 74 -14.79 -5.77 15.23
CA GLU A 74 -15.03 -4.53 15.97
C GLU A 74 -15.34 -4.75 17.46
N ARG A 75 -15.75 -5.97 17.84
CA ARG A 75 -15.99 -6.37 19.24
C ARG A 75 -14.71 -6.73 19.98
N GLU A 76 -13.63 -7.03 19.27
CA GLU A 76 -12.34 -7.38 19.86
C GLU A 76 -11.63 -6.10 20.34
N LYS A 77 -10.89 -6.19 21.45
CA LYS A 77 -10.14 -5.04 21.95
C LYS A 77 -8.91 -4.82 21.07
N ILE A 78 -8.78 -3.62 20.48
CA ILE A 78 -7.57 -3.24 19.77
C ILE A 78 -6.39 -3.22 20.74
N THR A 79 -5.38 -4.05 20.46
CA THR A 79 -4.12 -4.09 21.22
C THR A 79 -2.94 -3.76 20.31
N LYS A 80 -1.86 -3.22 20.90
CA LYS A 80 -0.59 -2.98 20.18
C LYS A 80 -0.09 -4.23 19.43
N ARG A 81 -0.27 -5.42 20.03
CA ARG A 81 0.11 -6.70 19.43
C ARG A 81 -0.72 -7.03 18.19
N LYS A 82 -2.03 -6.75 18.22
CA LYS A 82 -2.91 -6.98 17.07
C LYS A 82 -2.57 -6.04 15.91
N ILE A 83 -2.38 -4.75 16.20
CA ILE A 83 -1.94 -3.76 15.20
C ILE A 83 -0.62 -4.23 14.56
N LEU A 84 0.37 -4.59 15.39
CA LEU A 84 1.66 -5.08 14.89
C LEU A 84 1.49 -6.33 14.04
N SER A 85 0.69 -7.29 14.47
CA SER A 85 0.44 -8.51 13.71
C SER A 85 -0.20 -8.25 12.35
N LEU A 86 -1.11 -7.28 12.25
CA LEU A 86 -1.76 -6.92 10.98
C LEU A 86 -0.79 -6.19 10.05
N VAL A 87 -0.08 -5.19 10.58
CA VAL A 87 0.94 -4.44 9.84
C VAL A 87 2.01 -5.41 9.30
N SER A 88 2.52 -6.33 10.13
CA SER A 88 3.50 -7.32 9.70
C SER A 88 3.02 -8.20 8.54
N ARG A 89 1.71 -8.51 8.44
CA ARG A 89 1.17 -9.29 7.30
C ARG A 89 1.20 -8.51 5.99
N VAL A 90 0.96 -7.20 6.03
CA VAL A 90 1.01 -6.34 4.84
C VAL A 90 2.44 -6.19 4.32
N PHE A 91 3.41 -6.12 5.23
CA PHE A 91 4.82 -5.89 4.88
C PHE A 91 5.66 -7.17 4.70
N ASP A 92 5.05 -8.36 4.80
CA ASP A 92 5.72 -9.65 4.60
C ASP A 92 5.25 -10.29 3.28
N PRO A 93 6.00 -10.11 2.18
CA PRO A 93 5.62 -10.61 0.85
C PRO A 93 5.70 -12.14 0.73
N HIS A 94 6.12 -12.88 1.76
CA HIS A 94 6.40 -14.32 1.68
C HIS A 94 5.16 -15.24 1.61
N ARG A 95 3.96 -14.68 1.37
CA ARG A 95 2.73 -15.47 1.15
C ARG A 95 2.30 -15.56 -0.31
N PHE A 96 3.20 -15.41 -1.27
CA PHE A 96 2.94 -15.99 -2.58
C PHE A 96 2.89 -17.52 -2.41
N PRO A 97 1.77 -18.20 -2.75
CA PRO A 97 1.82 -19.64 -2.90
C PRO A 97 2.79 -19.92 -4.04
N CYS A 98 4.00 -20.36 -3.69
CA CYS A 98 4.84 -21.06 -4.65
C CYS A 98 4.06 -22.32 -5.04
N THR A 99 3.36 -22.27 -6.16
CA THR A 99 2.85 -23.46 -6.83
C THR A 99 4.04 -24.13 -7.49
N CYS A 100 4.70 -25.00 -6.73
CA CYS A 100 5.57 -26.04 -7.25
C CYS A 100 4.74 -27.10 -7.98
#